data_AF-A0A352XVM6-F1
#
_entry.id   AF-A0A352XVM6-F1
#
_cell.length_a   1.000
_cell.length_b   1.000
_cell.length_c   1.000
_cell.angle_alpha   90.00
_cell.angle_beta   90.00
_cell.angle_gamma   90.00
#
_symmetry.space_group_name_H-M   'P 1'
#
loop_
_entity.id
_entity.type
_entity.pdbx_description
1 polymer ?
#
loop_
_entity_poly.entity_id
_entity_poly.type
_entity_poly.pdbx_seq_one_letter_code
_entity_poly.pdbx_strand_id
1 'polypeptide(L)' 'MQFFDHEEVTTMAAAIMENKLNRALELLGSSIDPEIEESYTSIEARILAQALENVELAERRLREIQKLVGDFEEALI' A
#
# COMPACT_ATOMS: atom_id res chain seq x y z
N MET A 1 24.41 -28.45 -17.94
CA MET A 1 23.36 -27.44 -18.13
C MET A 1 22.19 -27.88 -17.26
N GLN A 2 22.00 -27.25 -16.09
CA GLN A 2 20.88 -27.56 -15.21
C GLN A 2 19.64 -26.91 -15.82
N PHE A 3 18.72 -27.75 -16.31
CA PHE A 3 17.37 -27.32 -16.69
C PHE A 3 16.61 -27.21 -15.37
N PHE A 4 16.44 -25.98 -14.87
CA PHE A 4 15.50 -25.76 -13.78
C PHE A 4 14.11 -26.13 -14.29
N ASP A 5 13.45 -27.07 -13.62
CA ASP A 5 12.08 -27.44 -13.94
C ASP A 5 11.20 -26.18 -13.88
N HIS A 6 10.49 -25.89 -14.98
CA HIS A 6 9.63 -24.72 -15.10
C HIS A 6 8.55 -24.66 -13.99
N GLU A 7 8.19 -25.81 -13.42
CA GLU A 7 7.31 -25.92 -12.25
C GLU A 7 7.92 -25.33 -10.98
N GLU A 8 9.20 -25.58 -10.71
CA GLU A 8 9.88 -25.13 -9.49
C GLU A 8 10.03 -23.59 -9.47
N VAL A 9 10.32 -23.01 -10.65
CA VAL A 9 10.42 -21.55 -10.84
C VAL A 9 9.07 -20.86 -10.70
N THR A 10 8.00 -21.45 -11.24
CA THR A 10 6.63 -20.90 -11.15
C THR A 10 6.13 -20.89 -9.71
N THR A 11 6.42 -21.94 -8.94
CA THR A 11 6.00 -22.07 -7.55
C THR A 11 6.71 -21.06 -6.64
N MET A 12 8.00 -20.82 -6.86
CA MET A 12 8.75 -19.79 -6.13
C MET A 12 8.27 -18.37 -6.46
N ALA A 13 7.95 -18.09 -7.73
CA ALA A 13 7.43 -16.78 -8.15
C ALA A 13 6.07 -16.46 -7.50
N ALA A 14 5.18 -17.45 -7.41
CA ALA A 14 3.89 -17.32 -6.73
C ALA A 14 4.06 -17.04 -5.23
N ALA A 15 4.95 -17.78 -4.55
CA ALA A 15 5.24 -17.57 -3.13
C ALA A 15 5.82 -16.19 -2.81
N ILE A 16 6.67 -15.65 -3.70
CA ILE A 16 7.21 -14.29 -3.57
C ILE A 16 6.10 -13.25 -3.75
N MET A 17 5.20 -13.45 -4.71
CA MET A 17 4.06 -12.55 -4.96
C MET A 17 3.10 -12.53 -3.76
N GLU A 18 2.78 -13.68 -3.20
CA GLU A 18 1.92 -13.82 -2.02
C GLU A 18 2.53 -13.13 -0.78
N ASN A 19 3.84 -13.28 -0.54
CA ASN A 19 4.52 -12.56 0.54
C ASN A 19 4.46 -11.04 0.37
N LYS A 20 4.65 -10.53 -0.85
CA LYS A 20 4.54 -9.09 -1.14
C LYS A 20 3.12 -8.59 -0.93
N LEU A 21 2.13 -9.39 -1.30
CA LEU A 21 0.72 -9.07 -1.13
C LEU A 21 0.34 -8.99 0.35
N ASN A 22 0.72 -10.00 1.14
CA ASN A 22 0.50 -10.03 2.59
C ASN A 22 1.16 -8.82 3.26
N ARG A 23 2.39 -8.49 2.85
CA ARG A 23 3.09 -7.32 3.38
C ARG A 23 2.39 -6.01 3.03
N ALA A 24 1.84 -5.88 1.84
CA ALA A 24 1.08 -4.70 1.44
C ALA A 24 -0.21 -4.57 2.27
N LEU A 25 -0.92 -5.67 2.52
CA LEU A 25 -2.12 -5.69 3.36
C LEU A 25 -1.84 -5.33 4.82
N GLU A 26 -0.72 -5.80 5.38
CA GLU A 26 -0.27 -5.40 6.73
C GLU A 26 -0.05 -3.89 6.82
N LEU A 27 0.58 -3.28 5.81
CA LEU A 27 0.86 -1.85 5.77
C LEU A 27 -0.41 -0.99 5.65
N LEU A 28 -1.47 -1.53 5.04
CA LEU A 28 -2.74 -0.84 4.87
C LEU A 28 -3.63 -0.83 6.13
N GLY A 29 -3.31 -1.63 7.15
CA GLY A 29 -4.08 -1.63 8.40
C GLY A 29 -5.22 -2.65 8.47
N SER A 30 -5.09 -3.77 7.74
CA SER A 30 -5.94 -4.98 7.80
C SER A 30 -7.25 -4.97 6.99
N SER A 31 -7.69 -3.85 6.44
CA SER A 31 -8.90 -3.80 5.60
C SER A 31 -8.80 -2.77 4.48
N ILE A 32 -9.36 -3.10 3.32
CA ILE A 32 -9.56 -2.19 2.18
C ILE A 32 -10.98 -1.64 2.28
N ASP A 33 -11.17 -0.38 1.91
CA ASP A 33 -12.48 0.27 1.85
C ASP A 33 -13.42 -0.51 0.89
N PRO A 34 -14.67 -0.80 1.30
CA PRO A 34 -15.64 -1.51 0.46
C PRO A 34 -15.88 -0.85 -0.90
N GLU A 35 -15.85 0.48 -1.01
CA GLU A 35 -16.02 1.19 -2.27
C GLU A 35 -14.84 0.90 -3.23
N ILE A 36 -13.62 0.83 -2.70
CA ILE A 36 -12.43 0.45 -3.46
C ILE A 36 -12.50 -1.03 -3.84
N GLU A 37 -12.99 -1.88 -2.94
CA GLU A 37 -13.14 -3.31 -3.21
C GLU A 37 -14.12 -3.59 -4.37
N GLU A 38 -15.23 -2.85 -4.43
CA GLU A 38 -16.22 -2.93 -5.51
C GLU A 38 -15.73 -2.28 -6.82
N SER A 39 -14.92 -1.22 -6.72
CA SER A 39 -14.47 -0.43 -7.88
C SER A 39 -13.34 -1.09 -8.67
N TYR A 40 -12.52 -1.93 -8.03
CA TYR A 40 -11.35 -2.54 -8.66
C TYR A 40 -11.43 -4.07 -8.63
N THR A 41 -11.10 -4.71 -9.74
CA THR A 41 -11.19 -6.17 -9.89
C THR A 41 -9.94 -6.91 -9.40
N SER A 42 -8.75 -6.27 -9.46
CA SER A 42 -7.51 -6.87 -8.99
C SER A 42 -7.14 -6.38 -7.60
N ILE A 43 -6.58 -7.28 -6.78
CA ILE A 43 -6.15 -6.95 -5.42
C ILE A 43 -5.02 -5.92 -5.42
N GLU A 44 -4.14 -5.93 -6.43
CA GLU A 44 -3.07 -4.95 -6.58
C GLU A 44 -3.64 -3.54 -6.82
N ALA A 45 -4.70 -3.43 -7.63
CA ALA A 45 -5.35 -2.15 -7.90
C ALA A 45 -6.08 -1.63 -6.65
N ARG A 46 -6.74 -2.53 -5.90
CA ARG A 46 -7.37 -2.21 -4.60
C ARG A 46 -6.35 -1.69 -3.59
N ILE A 47 -5.20 -2.38 -3.47
CA ILE A 47 -4.10 -1.99 -2.59
C ILE A 47 -3.55 -0.61 -2.97
N LEU A 48 -3.31 -0.38 -4.27
CA LEU A 48 -2.82 0.90 -4.75
C LEU A 48 -3.82 2.03 -4.46
N ALA A 49 -5.10 1.82 -4.75
CA ALA A 49 -6.14 2.79 -4.48
C ALA A 49 -6.22 3.14 -2.98
N GLN A 50 -6.21 2.13 -2.10
CA GLN A 50 -6.24 2.34 -0.66
C GLN A 50 -5.00 3.11 -0.17
N ALA A 51 -3.82 2.80 -0.71
CA ALA A 51 -2.60 3.48 -0.33
C ALA A 51 -2.63 4.97 -0.70
N LEU A 52 -3.17 5.31 -1.87
CA LEU A 52 -3.31 6.70 -2.31
C LEU A 52 -4.30 7.48 -1.42
N GLU A 53 -5.43 6.88 -1.07
CA GLU A 53 -6.40 7.48 -0.16
C GLU A 53 -5.80 7.71 1.24
N ASN A 54 -5.04 6.73 1.76
CA ASN A 54 -4.35 6.86 3.04
C ASN A 54 -3.35 8.02 3.04
N VAL A 55 -2.62 8.23 1.94
CA VAL A 55 -1.70 9.37 1.78
C VAL A 55 -2.47 10.69 1.78
N GLU A 56 -3.55 10.79 1.01
CA GLU A 56 -4.37 12.00 0.97
C GLU A 56 -4.94 12.33 2.36
N LEU A 57 -5.45 11.34 3.08
CA LEU A 57 -5.95 11.49 4.44
C LEU A 57 -4.86 11.94 5.41
N ALA A 58 -3.66 11.36 5.30
CA ALA A 58 -2.52 11.75 6.11
C ALA A 58 -2.11 13.21 5.86
N GLU A 59 -2.09 13.65 4.60
CA GLU A 59 -1.80 15.04 4.25
C GLU A 59 -2.85 16.02 4.79
N ARG A 60 -4.14 15.68 4.67
CA ARG A 60 -5.23 16.50 5.23
C ARG A 60 -5.08 16.65 6.75
N ARG A 61 -4.85 15.54 7.45
CA ARG A 61 -4.61 15.53 8.90
C ARG A 61 -3.37 16.32 9.28
N LEU A 62 -2.28 16.21 8.52
CA LEU A 62 -1.06 16.99 8.76
C LEU A 62 -1.34 18.49 8.67
N ARG A 63 -2.06 18.95 7.64
CA ARG A 63 -2.43 20.37 7.49
C ARG A 63 -3.32 20.86 8.63
N GLU A 64 -4.27 20.05 9.10
CA GLU A 64 -5.10 20.37 10.26
C GLU A 64 -4.26 20.50 11.52
N ILE A 65 -3.35 19.57 11.78
CA ILE A 65 -2.42 19.62 12.90
C ILE A 65 -1.55 20.88 12.82
N GLN A 66 -1.01 21.21 11.64
CA GLN A 66 -0.21 22.43 11.43
C GLN A 66 -1.01 23.70 11.77
N LYS A 67 -2.28 23.78 11.36
CA LYS A 67 -3.17 24.91 11.73
C LYS A 67 -3.41 25.00 13.24
N LEU A 68 -3.54 23.86 13.92
CA LEU A 68 -3.81 23.81 15.36
C LEU A 68 -2.58 24.11 16.21
N VAL A 69 -1.40 23.64 15.79
CA VAL A 69 -0.14 23.79 16.52
C VAL A 69 0.55 25.12 16.20
N GLY A 70 0.19 25.77 15.08
CA GLY A 70 0.88 26.94 14.53
C GLY A 70 1.96 26.53 13.55
N ASP A 71 2.23 27.38 12.55
CA ASP A 71 3.20 27.08 11.49
C ASP A 71 4.59 26.81 12.08
N PHE A 72 5.14 25.61 11.85
CA PHE A 72 6.58 25.35 12.01
C PHE A 72 7.37 25.97 10.84
N GLU A 73 7.06 27.21 10.45
CA GLU A 73 7.78 27.92 9.38
C GLU A 73 9.25 28.26 9.74
N GLU A 74 9.75 27.83 10.90
CA GLU A 74 11.09 28.18 11.38
C GLU A 74 12.07 27.00 11.59
N ALA A 75 11.73 25.76 11.20
CA ALA A 75 12.62 24.61 11.38
C ALA A 75 13.47 24.24 10.14
N LEU A 76 13.50 25.11 9.12
CA LEU A 76 14.36 25.00 7.93
C LEU A 76 15.15 26.30 7.71
N ILE A 77 15.94 26.70 8.70
CA ILE A 77 17.10 27.58 8.50
C ILE A 77 18.36 26.72 8.56
#